data_AF-A0AAW3U3D0-F1
#
_entry.id   AF-A0AAW3U3D0-F1
#
_cell.length_a   1.000
_cell.length_b   1.000
_cell.length_c   1.000
_cell.angle_alpha   90.00
_cell.angle_beta   90.00
_cell.angle_gamma   90.00
#
_symmetry.space_group_name_H-M   'P 1'
#
loop_
_entity.id
_entity.type
_entity.pdbx_description
1 polymer ?
#
loop_
_entity_poly.entity_id
_entity_poly.type
_entity_poly.pdbx_seq_one_letter_code
_entity_poly.pdbx_strand_id
1 'polypeptide(L)' 'MSEPINDEPASPGNGATVGFKCDSPEQVQHFHDSAVAAGGISIERPPGLRESSMGPTWLAYVRDPDGNKLCAIYRPA' A
#
# COMPACT_ATOMS: atom_id res chain seq x y z
N MET A 1 -17.95 -5.65 9.20
CA MET A 1 -17.03 -4.80 9.97
C MET A 1 -16.78 -5.56 11.26
N SER A 2 -15.57 -6.10 11.46
CA SER A 2 -15.19 -6.74 12.72
C SER A 2 -14.55 -5.68 13.61
N GLU A 3 -14.96 -5.63 14.86
CA GLU A 3 -14.40 -4.72 15.87
C GLU A 3 -13.07 -5.28 16.41
N PRO A 4 -12.13 -4.42 16.83
CA PRO A 4 -10.92 -4.86 17.52
C PRO A 4 -11.26 -5.71 18.76
N ILE A 5 -10.54 -6.82 18.95
CA ILE A 5 -10.79 -7.78 20.05
C ILE A 5 -10.56 -7.14 21.44
N ASN A 6 -9.80 -6.04 21.50
CA ASN A 6 -9.52 -5.30 22.72
C ASN A 6 -10.51 -4.14 23.00
N ASP A 7 -11.61 -4.03 22.23
CA ASP A 7 -12.66 -3.01 22.37
C ASP A 7 -12.19 -1.55 22.22
N GLU A 8 -10.94 -1.32 21.82
CA GLU A 8 -10.42 0.01 21.53
C GLU A 8 -10.71 0.42 20.08
N PRO A 9 -10.78 1.72 19.76
CA PRO A 9 -10.90 2.17 18.38
C PRO A 9 -9.76 1.63 17.51
N ALA A 10 -10.09 1.21 16.28
CA ALA A 10 -9.07 0.83 15.30
C ALA A 10 -8.09 2.00 15.12
N SER A 11 -6.80 1.72 15.23
CA SER A 11 -5.75 2.71 15.10
C SER A 11 -4.62 2.20 14.20
N PRO A 12 -4.03 3.07 13.38
CA PRO A 12 -2.92 2.68 12.55
C PRO A 12 -1.66 2.52 13.40
N GLY A 13 -0.92 1.43 13.20
CA GLY A 13 0.38 1.24 13.83
C GLY A 13 1.42 2.23 13.28
N ASN A 14 2.01 3.05 14.15
CA ASN A 14 3.09 3.95 13.73
C ASN A 14 4.30 3.15 13.23
N GLY A 15 4.73 3.39 11.99
CA GLY A 15 5.80 2.64 11.33
C GLY A 15 5.37 1.30 10.74
N ALA A 16 4.14 0.84 10.97
CA ALA A 16 3.62 -0.37 10.33
C ALA A 16 3.34 -0.10 8.84
N THR A 17 3.59 -1.09 7.98
CA THR A 17 3.22 -1.06 6.56
C THR A 17 2.83 -2.45 6.12
N VAL A 18 1.64 -2.60 5.57
CA VAL A 18 1.18 -3.87 4.99
C VAL A 18 1.57 -3.90 3.52
N GLY A 19 2.46 -4.82 3.16
CA GLY A 19 2.95 -4.99 1.79
C GLY A 19 2.25 -6.12 1.05
N PHE A 20 1.61 -5.81 -0.07
CA PHE A 20 1.02 -6.77 -0.99
C PHE A 20 1.96 -7.02 -2.16
N LYS A 21 2.32 -8.29 -2.37
CA LYS A 21 3.06 -8.70 -3.56
C LYS A 21 2.14 -8.65 -4.77
N CYS A 22 2.54 -7.92 -5.79
CA CYS A 22 1.94 -7.91 -7.11
C CYS A 22 2.77 -8.76 -8.07
N ASP A 23 2.14 -9.18 -9.17
CA ASP A 23 2.72 -10.00 -10.23
C ASP A 23 3.07 -9.18 -11.48
N SER A 24 2.66 -7.91 -11.55
CA SER A 24 3.03 -7.00 -12.64
C SER A 24 3.05 -5.51 -12.22
N PRO A 25 3.72 -4.62 -12.98
CA PRO A 25 3.65 -3.17 -12.78
C PRO A 25 2.23 -2.60 -12.86
N GLU A 26 1.42 -3.12 -13.78
CA GLU A 26 0.04 -2.69 -14.00
C GLU A 26 -0.83 -3.03 -12.79
N GLN A 27 -0.56 -4.16 -12.12
CA GLN A 27 -1.27 -4.52 -10.90
C GLN A 27 -0.92 -3.59 -9.74
N VAL A 28 0.32 -3.07 -9.67
CA VAL A 28 0.70 -2.05 -8.68
C VAL A 28 -0.06 -0.74 -8.91
N GLN A 29 -0.21 -0.33 -10.18
CA GLN A 29 -1.02 0.85 -10.53
C GLN A 29 -2.51 0.61 -10.22
N HIS A 30 -3.06 -0.53 -10.63
CA HIS A 30 -4.46 -0.87 -10.38
C HIS A 30 -4.79 -0.93 -8.88
N PHE A 31 -3.88 -1.46 -8.06
CA PHE A 31 -4.00 -1.43 -6.60
C PHE A 31 -4.14 0.00 -6.07
N HIS A 32 -3.27 0.90 -6.53
CA HIS A 32 -3.29 2.31 -6.14
C HIS A 32 -4.58 3.00 -6.55
N ASP A 33 -4.98 2.86 -7.82
CA ASP A 33 -6.19 3.49 -8.35
C ASP A 33 -7.44 2.99 -7.62
N SER A 34 -7.51 1.68 -7.37
CA SER A 34 -8.62 1.07 -6.63
C SER A 34 -8.67 1.56 -5.18
N ALA A 35 -7.52 1.64 -4.51
CA ALA A 35 -7.45 2.12 -3.15
C ALA A 35 -7.84 3.59 -3.04
N VAL A 36 -7.39 4.44 -3.98
CA VAL A 36 -7.78 5.85 -4.02
C VAL A 36 -9.28 6.02 -4.32
N ALA A 37 -9.82 5.25 -5.27
CA ALA A 37 -11.25 5.25 -5.57
C ALA A 37 -12.12 4.79 -4.38
N ALA A 38 -11.60 3.90 -3.53
CA ALA A 38 -12.26 3.44 -2.31
C ALA A 38 -12.16 4.43 -1.12
N GLY A 39 -11.61 5.63 -1.33
CA GLY A 39 -11.44 6.66 -0.29
C GLY A 39 -10.07 6.65 0.38
N GLY A 40 -9.13 5.83 -0.11
CA GLY A 40 -7.74 5.89 0.29
C GLY A 40 -7.04 7.15 -0.21
N ILE A 41 -5.97 7.54 0.47
CA ILE A 41 -5.18 8.71 0.15
C ILE A 41 -3.85 8.24 -0.42
N SER A 42 -3.52 8.68 -1.64
CA SER A 42 -2.19 8.49 -2.20
C SER A 42 -1.16 9.19 -1.33
N ILE A 43 -0.07 8.50 -0.97
CA ILE A 43 0.99 9.05 -0.12
C ILE A 43 2.37 8.85 -0.75
N GLU A 44 3.35 9.61 -0.25
CA GLU A 44 4.73 9.61 -0.72
C GLU A 44 4.88 9.98 -2.21
N ARG A 45 5.36 9.04 -3.03
CA ARG A 45 5.55 9.18 -4.47
C ARG A 45 4.47 8.38 -5.21
N PRO A 46 4.02 8.88 -6.37
CA PRO A 46 3.07 8.16 -7.21
C PRO A 46 3.59 6.75 -7.57
N PRO A 47 2.68 5.84 -7.94
CA PRO A 47 3.05 4.49 -8.38
C PRO A 47 4.11 4.53 -9.46
N GLY A 48 5.14 3.70 -9.33
CA GLY A 48 6.16 3.63 -10.36
C GLY A 48 7.39 2.85 -9.98
N LEU A 49 8.30 2.76 -10.95
CA LEU A 49 9.58 2.09 -10.79
C LEU A 49 10.49 2.89 -9.85
N ARG A 50 11.09 2.18 -8.91
CA ARG A 50 12.13 2.68 -8.01
C ARG A 50 13.33 1.76 -8.10
N GLU A 51 14.50 2.36 -8.32
CA GLU A 51 15.76 1.63 -8.25
C GLU A 51 16.23 1.58 -6.79
N SER A 52 16.64 0.40 -6.36
CA SER A 52 17.21 0.18 -5.04
C SER A 52 18.45 -0.72 -5.15
N SER A 53 19.20 -0.87 -4.06
CA SER A 53 20.30 -1.84 -3.99
C SER A 53 19.87 -3.29 -4.27
N MET A 54 18.56 -3.59 -4.23
CA MET A 54 17.98 -4.89 -4.56
C MET A 54 17.38 -4.97 -5.98
N GLY A 55 17.67 -3.98 -6.83
CA GLY A 55 17.21 -3.92 -8.22
C GLY A 55 15.91 -3.12 -8.44
N PRO A 56 15.40 -3.10 -9.69
CA PRO A 56 14.22 -2.35 -10.09
C PRO A 56 12.97 -2.91 -9.42
N THR A 57 12.24 -2.05 -8.69
CA THR A 57 11.03 -2.41 -7.94
C THR A 57 9.91 -1.43 -8.23
N TRP A 58 8.74 -1.91 -8.61
CA TRP A 58 7.54 -1.09 -8.74
C TRP A 58 6.85 -1.00 -7.40
N LEU A 59 6.59 0.24 -6.97
CA LEU A 59 6.00 0.53 -5.66
C LEU A 59 4.86 1.52 -5.80
N ALA A 60 3.79 1.27 -5.07
CA ALA A 60 2.74 2.23 -4.79
C ALA A 60 2.40 2.24 -3.30
N TYR A 61 2.12 3.42 -2.76
CA TYR A 61 1.74 3.58 -1.37
C TYR A 61 0.44 4.38 -1.25
N VAL A 62 -0.42 3.90 -0.37
CA VAL A 62 -1.71 4.54 -0.05
C VAL A 62 -1.94 4.42 1.45
N ARG A 63 -2.69 5.37 2.02
CA ARG A 63 -3.33 5.20 3.32
C ARG A 63 -4.79 4.84 3.09
N ASP A 64 -5.26 3.82 3.77
CA ASP A 64 -6.70 3.55 3.81
C ASP A 64 -7.44 4.61 4.66
N PRO A 65 -8.78 4.61 4.68
CA PRO A 65 -9.56 5.55 5.50
C PRO A 65 -9.27 5.47 7.00
N ASP A 66 -8.82 4.32 7.49
CA ASP A 66 -8.41 4.09 8.89
C ASP A 66 -6.98 4.58 9.17
N GLY A 67 -6.27 5.07 8.15
CA GLY A 67 -4.93 5.62 8.23
C GLY A 67 -3.81 4.59 8.18
N ASN A 68 -4.12 3.31 7.93
CA ASN A 68 -3.13 2.25 7.76
C ASN A 68 -2.34 2.48 6.48
N LYS A 69 -1.01 2.32 6.58
CA LYS A 69 -0.13 2.42 5.43
C LYS A 69 -0.11 1.10 4.66
N LEU A 70 -0.59 1.14 3.43
CA LEU A 70 -0.57 0.01 2.51
C LEU A 70 0.49 0.24 1.42
N CYS A 71 1.11 -0.84 0.99
CA CYS A 71 2.13 -0.85 -0.06
C CYS A 71 1.81 -1.96 -1.06
N ALA A 72 1.84 -1.66 -2.35
CA ALA A 72 1.91 -2.65 -3.40
C ALA A 72 3.33 -2.70 -3.96
N ILE A 73 3.87 -3.91 -4.07
CA ILE A 73 5.25 -4.15 -4.54
C ILE A 73 5.28 -5.21 -5.64
N TYR A 74 5.89 -4.85 -6.77
CA TYR A 74 6.27 -5.81 -7.81
C TYR A 74 7.78 -5.75 -8.05
N ARG A 75 8.42 -6.91 -8.04
CA ARG A 75 9.82 -7.10 -8.41
C ARG A 75 9.89 -8.16 -9.50
N PRO A 76 10.44 -7.86 -10.68
CA PRO A 76 10.79 -8.87 -11.65
C PRO A 76 11.81 -9.82 -11.02
N ALA A 77 11.65 -11.11 -11.27
CA ALA A 77 12.59 -12.13 -10.84
C ALA A 77 13.90 -12.04 -11.62
#